data_AF-A0A822YYL9-F1
#
_entry.id   AF-A0A822YYL9-F1
#
_cell.length_a   1.000
_cell.length_b   1.000
_cell.length_c   1.000
_cell.angle_alpha   90.00
_cell.angle_beta   90.00
_cell.angle_gamma   90.00
#
_symmetry.space_group_name_H-M   'P 1'
#
loop_
_entity.id
_entity.type
_entity.pdbx_description
1 polymer ?
#
loop_
_entity_poly.entity_id
_entity_poly.type
_entity_poly.pdbx_seq_one_letter_code
_entity_poly.pdbx_strand_id
1 'polypeptide(L)'
;MPKVSDGRPSYLVANADESEPGTCKDREIMRHDPHKLLEGCLIVGVDMQATTAYIYIRGEYVNERKNLEKARREAYQVGVSGKNACGSGYDFDVHIHYGADAYICGEETALLESLEGKQGKPRLKPPFPANAGLYGCPTTVTNVETVAVSPTILRRGPEWFASFDRKNNSRTKLFCASGHVNKPCTVEGEMSNPLKELIERHYGGARGGWDNLLTVIPGGSSVPLIPQHICDDVLMDYDALKAVQRGLGTAAVIVMDKSIDIVDAIARLSYFYKHESCG
;
A
#
# COMPACT_ATOMS: atom_id res chain seq x y z
N MET A 1 15.53 4.59 -11.25
CA MET A 1 15.62 5.18 -12.61
C MET A 1 16.82 4.64 -13.35
N PRO A 2 16.88 4.74 -14.70
CA PRO A 2 18.05 4.38 -15.48
C PRO A 2 19.28 5.10 -14.93
N LYS A 3 20.40 4.38 -14.78
CA LYS A 3 21.65 4.98 -14.25
C LYS A 3 22.18 6.11 -15.14
N VAL A 4 21.81 6.10 -16.42
CA VAL A 4 22.14 7.12 -17.40
C VAL A 4 20.83 7.73 -17.88
N SER A 5 20.66 9.03 -17.66
CA SER A 5 19.50 9.77 -18.19
C SER A 5 19.62 9.88 -19.71
N ASP A 6 18.51 9.66 -20.41
CA ASP A 6 18.37 9.88 -21.85
C ASP A 6 17.67 11.22 -22.16
N GLY A 7 17.58 12.12 -21.18
CA GLY A 7 16.96 13.44 -21.30
C GLY A 7 15.46 13.47 -21.05
N ARG A 8 14.78 12.31 -20.91
CA ARG A 8 13.38 12.26 -20.48
C ARG A 8 13.27 12.63 -18.99
N PRO A 9 12.21 13.34 -18.56
CA PRO A 9 11.93 13.54 -17.14
C PRO A 9 11.66 12.18 -16.49
N SER A 10 11.89 12.10 -15.18
CA SER A 10 11.59 10.93 -14.37
C SER A 10 10.41 11.21 -13.45
N TYR A 11 9.53 10.23 -13.26
CA TYR A 11 8.32 10.38 -12.46
C TYR A 11 8.28 9.41 -11.27
N LEU A 12 7.81 9.91 -10.14
CA LEU A 12 7.32 9.08 -9.05
C LEU A 12 5.80 8.96 -9.18
N VAL A 13 5.27 7.75 -9.02
CA VAL A 13 3.82 7.56 -8.88
C VAL A 13 3.54 6.86 -7.56
N ALA A 14 2.93 7.59 -6.63
CA ALA A 14 2.46 7.03 -5.37
C ALA A 14 1.10 6.37 -5.61
N ASN A 15 1.05 5.03 -5.51
CA ASN A 15 -0.16 4.25 -5.66
C ASN A 15 -0.99 4.31 -4.38
N ALA A 16 -2.09 5.05 -4.45
CA ALA A 16 -3.04 5.31 -3.38
C ALA A 16 -4.46 4.84 -3.75
N ASP A 17 -4.57 3.86 -4.65
CA ASP A 17 -5.86 3.30 -5.08
C ASP A 17 -6.47 2.35 -4.05
N GLU A 18 -5.66 1.54 -3.36
CA GLU A 18 -6.09 0.67 -2.23
C GLU A 18 -7.48 0.03 -2.38
N SER A 19 -7.72 -0.59 -3.53
CA SER A 19 -8.99 -1.26 -3.81
C SER A 19 -9.02 -2.72 -3.34
N GLU A 20 -7.92 -3.22 -2.75
CA GLU A 20 -7.79 -4.60 -2.27
C GLU A 20 -8.73 -4.85 -1.07
N PRO A 21 -9.68 -5.80 -1.17
CA PRO A 21 -10.58 -6.16 -0.09
C PRO A 21 -9.86 -6.44 1.24
N GLY A 22 -10.35 -5.82 2.31
CA GLY A 22 -9.78 -5.89 3.66
C GLY A 22 -8.70 -4.84 3.96
N THR A 23 -8.21 -4.11 2.96
CA THR A 23 -7.11 -3.15 3.11
C THR A 23 -7.63 -1.72 3.32
N CYS A 24 -7.11 -1.01 4.32
CA CYS A 24 -7.47 0.39 4.61
C CYS A 24 -6.34 1.22 5.25
N LYS A 25 -5.10 0.76 5.15
CA LYS A 25 -3.89 1.40 5.72
C LYS A 25 -3.50 2.69 4.99
N ASP A 26 -3.61 2.72 3.66
CA ASP A 26 -3.27 3.88 2.84
C ASP A 26 -4.31 4.97 3.06
N ARG A 27 -5.58 4.57 3.24
CA ARG A 27 -6.66 5.45 3.67
C ARG A 27 -6.36 6.14 4.99
N GLU A 28 -5.75 5.47 5.97
CA GLU A 28 -5.36 6.09 7.25
C GLU A 28 -4.26 7.14 7.02
N ILE A 29 -3.22 6.83 6.23
CA ILE A 29 -2.12 7.75 5.94
C ILE A 29 -2.65 9.02 5.24
N MET A 30 -3.43 8.88 4.18
CA MET A 30 -3.93 10.03 3.41
C MET A 30 -4.82 10.96 4.23
N ARG A 31 -5.60 10.42 5.18
CA ARG A 31 -6.59 11.21 5.90
C ARG A 31 -6.06 11.80 7.21
N HIS A 32 -5.14 11.11 7.88
CA HIS A 32 -4.66 11.48 9.22
C HIS A 32 -3.22 12.00 9.22
N ASP A 33 -2.38 11.60 8.28
CA ASP A 33 -0.98 12.08 8.18
C ASP A 33 -0.54 12.37 6.73
N PRO A 34 -1.29 13.22 5.98
CA PRO A 34 -1.01 13.49 4.58
C PRO A 34 0.35 14.18 4.34
N HIS A 35 0.83 14.97 5.30
CA HIS A 35 2.12 15.66 5.20
C HIS A 35 3.30 14.68 5.19
N LYS A 36 3.21 13.56 5.93
CA LYS A 36 4.20 12.48 5.87
C LYS A 36 4.29 11.87 4.46
N LEU A 37 3.16 11.69 3.78
CA LEU A 37 3.14 11.21 2.39
C LEU A 37 3.77 12.24 1.43
N LEU A 38 3.42 13.52 1.55
CA LEU A 38 3.97 14.58 0.69
C LEU A 38 5.48 14.74 0.86
N GLU A 39 5.96 14.71 2.10
CA GLU A 39 7.39 14.70 2.41
C GLU A 39 8.07 13.45 1.83
N GLY A 40 7.43 12.28 1.96
CA GLY A 40 7.88 11.04 1.34
C GLY A 40 8.02 11.15 -0.16
N CYS A 41 7.05 11.75 -0.85
CA CYS A 41 7.11 11.97 -2.29
C CYS A 41 8.34 12.80 -2.67
N LEU A 42 8.62 13.88 -1.95
CA LEU A 42 9.80 14.72 -2.21
C LEU A 42 11.10 13.93 -2.02
N ILE A 43 11.25 13.24 -0.89
CA ILE A 43 12.47 12.51 -0.55
C ILE A 43 12.74 11.38 -1.56
N VAL A 44 11.72 10.56 -1.84
CA VAL A 44 11.81 9.48 -2.82
C VAL A 44 12.07 10.04 -4.22
N GLY A 45 11.41 11.15 -4.55
CA GLY A 45 11.58 11.87 -5.82
C GLY A 45 13.03 12.31 -6.04
N VAL A 46 13.63 12.97 -5.06
CA VAL A 46 15.04 13.40 -5.11
C VAL A 46 15.98 12.22 -5.30
N ASP A 47 15.81 11.14 -4.52
CA ASP A 47 16.67 9.94 -4.62
C ASP A 47 16.62 9.31 -6.02
N MET A 48 15.43 9.27 -6.61
CA MET A 48 15.24 8.73 -7.96
C MET A 48 15.39 9.76 -9.08
N GLN A 49 15.79 10.99 -8.78
CA GLN A 49 15.91 12.10 -9.75
C GLN A 49 14.60 12.43 -10.49
N ALA A 50 13.46 12.18 -9.86
CA ALA A 50 12.16 12.58 -10.36
C ALA A 50 11.84 14.02 -9.97
N THR A 51 11.44 14.84 -10.94
CA THR A 51 11.04 16.24 -10.71
C THR A 51 9.55 16.38 -10.41
N THR A 52 8.81 15.28 -10.52
CA THR A 52 7.35 15.29 -10.34
C THR A 52 6.87 13.98 -9.77
N ALA A 53 6.01 14.07 -8.74
CA ALA A 53 5.23 12.97 -8.22
C ALA A 53 3.76 13.09 -8.63
N TYR A 54 3.16 11.97 -8.99
CA TYR A 54 1.71 11.82 -9.08
C TYR A 54 1.23 10.90 -7.97
N ILE A 55 0.31 11.38 -7.14
CA ILE A 55 -0.41 10.55 -6.18
C ILE A 55 -1.72 10.13 -6.86
N TYR A 56 -1.83 8.86 -7.20
CA TYR A 56 -3.03 8.29 -7.83
C TYR A 56 -3.94 7.73 -6.74
N ILE A 57 -4.97 8.49 -6.39
CA ILE A 57 -5.90 8.16 -5.31
C ILE A 57 -7.10 7.40 -5.85
N ARG A 58 -7.61 6.46 -5.06
CA ARG A 58 -8.90 5.82 -5.30
C ARG A 58 -10.02 6.84 -5.56
N GLY A 59 -10.92 6.56 -6.49
CA GLY A 59 -12.04 7.46 -6.80
C GLY A 59 -12.94 7.74 -5.60
N GLU A 60 -13.18 6.73 -4.78
CA GLU A 60 -14.13 6.75 -3.66
C GLU A 60 -13.55 7.43 -2.41
N TYR A 61 -12.23 7.61 -2.34
CA TYR A 61 -11.52 8.30 -1.27
C TYR A 61 -11.62 9.83 -1.42
N VAL A 62 -12.85 10.34 -1.54
CA VAL A 62 -13.15 11.75 -1.81
C VAL A 62 -12.70 12.66 -0.67
N ASN A 63 -12.93 12.27 0.58
CA ASN A 63 -12.57 13.09 1.74
C ASN A 63 -11.07 13.03 2.02
N GLU A 64 -10.48 11.85 1.82
CA GLU A 64 -9.05 11.61 1.93
C GLU A 64 -8.29 12.41 0.87
N ARG A 65 -8.78 12.43 -0.38
CA ARG A 65 -8.28 13.31 -1.44
C ARG A 65 -8.38 14.78 -1.05
N LYS A 66 -9.53 15.24 -0.54
CA LYS A 66 -9.71 16.64 -0.11
C LYS A 66 -8.73 17.01 1.01
N ASN A 67 -8.48 16.10 1.95
CA ASN A 67 -7.49 16.29 3.01
C ASN A 67 -6.07 16.38 2.42
N LEU A 68 -5.71 15.48 1.49
CA LEU A 68 -4.41 15.50 0.85
C LEU A 68 -4.21 16.73 -0.05
N GLU A 69 -5.23 17.17 -0.78
CA GLU A 69 -5.21 18.42 -1.56
C GLU A 69 -5.05 19.65 -0.65
N LYS A 70 -5.69 19.65 0.51
CA LYS A 70 -5.49 20.69 1.53
C LYS A 70 -4.04 20.69 2.02
N ALA A 71 -3.51 19.55 2.45
CA ALA A 71 -2.13 19.41 2.89
C ALA A 71 -1.12 19.78 1.79
N ARG A 72 -1.41 19.42 0.53
CA ARG A 72 -0.60 19.83 -0.62
C ARG A 72 -0.57 21.35 -0.76
N ARG A 73 -1.72 22.03 -0.69
CA ARG A 73 -1.75 23.50 -0.74
C ARG A 73 -0.94 24.12 0.40
N GLU A 74 -1.07 23.59 1.61
CA GLU A 74 -0.28 24.01 2.77
C GLU A 74 1.23 23.84 2.50
N ALA A 75 1.66 22.68 2.01
CA ALA A 75 3.06 22.39 1.68
C ALA A 75 3.63 23.35 0.60
N TYR A 76 2.85 23.69 -0.43
CA TYR A 76 3.24 24.67 -1.44
C TYR A 76 3.30 26.10 -0.87
N GLN A 77 2.40 26.47 0.05
CA GLN A 77 2.39 27.81 0.67
C GLN A 77 3.64 28.06 1.52
N VAL A 78 4.17 27.04 2.19
CA VAL A 78 5.39 27.14 2.99
C VAL A 78 6.66 26.76 2.23
N GLY A 79 6.56 26.48 0.93
CA GLY A 79 7.71 26.19 0.06
C GLY A 79 8.35 24.82 0.28
N VAL A 80 7.64 23.85 0.84
CA VAL A 80 8.11 22.45 0.98
C VAL A 80 8.07 21.72 -0.35
N SER A 81 7.15 22.07 -1.24
CA SER A 81 7.05 21.53 -2.61
C SER A 81 6.90 22.65 -3.63
N GLY A 82 7.14 22.32 -4.90
CA GLY A 82 7.16 23.26 -6.02
C GLY A 82 8.59 23.67 -6.37
N LYS A 83 8.75 24.91 -6.84
CA LYS A 83 10.07 25.47 -7.17
C LYS A 83 10.92 25.61 -5.93
N ASN A 84 12.19 25.21 -6.01
CA ASN A 84 13.13 25.27 -4.91
C ASN A 84 12.57 24.63 -3.62
N ALA A 85 12.09 23.39 -3.73
CA ALA A 85 11.48 22.63 -2.65
C ALA A 85 12.38 22.60 -1.40
N CYS A 86 11.82 23.00 -0.25
CA CYS A 86 12.53 23.17 1.02
C CYS A 86 13.75 24.12 0.97
N GLY A 87 13.84 25.02 -0.02
CA GLY A 87 15.00 25.89 -0.21
C GLY A 87 16.27 25.16 -0.67
N SER A 88 16.15 23.94 -1.21
CA SER A 88 17.27 23.05 -1.53
C SER A 88 17.94 23.28 -2.89
N GLY A 89 17.34 24.09 -3.75
CA GLY A 89 17.70 24.24 -5.17
C GLY A 89 17.07 23.18 -6.08
N TYR A 90 16.22 22.29 -5.55
CA TYR A 90 15.55 21.24 -6.32
C TYR A 90 14.10 21.62 -6.62
N ASP A 91 13.69 21.54 -7.89
CA ASP A 91 12.31 21.74 -8.29
C ASP A 91 11.55 20.41 -8.24
N PHE A 92 10.47 20.35 -7.44
CA PHE A 92 9.68 19.13 -7.28
C PHE A 92 8.19 19.40 -7.13
N ASP A 93 7.42 18.97 -8.12
CA ASP A 93 5.97 19.13 -8.11
C ASP A 93 5.23 17.86 -7.67
N VAL A 94 4.10 18.05 -6.98
CA VAL A 94 3.20 16.96 -6.58
C VAL A 94 1.83 17.20 -7.18
N HIS A 95 1.39 16.28 -8.05
CA HIS A 95 0.04 16.24 -8.59
C HIS A 95 -0.78 15.17 -7.89
N ILE A 96 -2.06 15.46 -7.69
CA ILE A 96 -3.03 14.49 -7.16
C ILE A 96 -3.97 14.17 -8.31
N HIS A 97 -3.96 12.91 -8.72
CA HIS A 97 -4.88 12.33 -9.70
C HIS A 97 -5.81 11.37 -8.96
N TYR A 98 -7.03 11.17 -9.45
CA TYR A 98 -7.93 10.19 -8.85
C TYR A 98 -8.57 9.31 -9.91
N GLY A 99 -8.68 8.03 -9.59
CA GLY A 99 -9.35 7.04 -10.43
C GLY A 99 -10.86 7.15 -10.39
N ALA A 100 -11.53 6.18 -11.01
CA ALA A 100 -12.98 6.09 -11.11
C ALA A 100 -13.48 4.68 -10.77
N ASP A 101 -13.09 4.17 -9.59
CA ASP A 101 -13.55 2.90 -9.00
C ASP A 101 -13.22 1.67 -9.87
N ALA A 102 -11.93 1.27 -9.86
CA ALA A 102 -11.47 0.08 -10.57
C ALA A 102 -10.24 -0.51 -9.88
N TYR A 103 -10.39 -1.67 -9.23
CA TYR A 103 -9.29 -2.33 -8.51
C TYR A 103 -8.11 -2.67 -9.42
N ILE A 104 -8.39 -3.01 -10.68
CA ILE A 104 -7.34 -3.27 -11.67
C ILE A 104 -6.44 -2.05 -11.91
N CYS A 105 -6.95 -0.82 -11.75
CA CYS A 105 -6.15 0.40 -11.85
C CYS A 105 -5.17 0.57 -10.68
N GLY A 106 -5.27 -0.23 -9.63
CA GLY A 106 -4.25 -0.36 -8.59
C GLY A 106 -3.04 -1.20 -9.00
N GLU A 107 -3.10 -1.95 -10.12
CA GLU A 107 -1.93 -2.65 -10.66
C GLU A 107 -0.93 -1.64 -11.25
N GLU A 108 0.37 -1.87 -11.02
CA GLU A 108 1.45 -0.95 -11.37
C GLU A 108 1.35 -0.35 -12.78
N THR A 109 1.14 -1.16 -13.82
CA THR A 109 1.12 -0.68 -15.21
C THR A 109 -0.25 -0.19 -15.66
N ALA A 110 -1.34 -0.79 -15.15
CA ALA A 110 -2.69 -0.31 -15.39
C ALA A 110 -2.91 1.09 -14.80
N LEU A 111 -2.31 1.35 -13.63
CA LEU A 111 -2.31 2.67 -12.99
C LEU A 111 -1.73 3.73 -13.93
N LEU A 112 -0.59 3.42 -14.58
CA LEU A 112 0.04 4.34 -15.53
C LEU A 112 -0.85 4.60 -16.75
N GLU A 113 -1.49 3.57 -17.30
CA GLU A 113 -2.44 3.72 -18.42
C GLU A 113 -3.65 4.57 -18.03
N SER A 114 -4.21 4.35 -16.84
CA SER A 114 -5.31 5.16 -16.29
C SER A 114 -4.89 6.62 -16.13
N LEU A 115 -3.69 6.86 -15.57
CA LEU A 115 -3.14 8.22 -15.40
C LEU A 115 -2.87 8.92 -16.73
N GLU A 116 -2.53 8.15 -17.78
CA GLU A 116 -2.42 8.64 -19.16
C GLU A 116 -3.77 8.96 -19.83
N GLY A 117 -4.90 8.73 -19.15
CA GLY A 117 -6.25 8.97 -19.65
C GLY A 117 -6.79 7.86 -20.55
N LYS A 118 -6.17 6.68 -20.52
CA LYS A 118 -6.64 5.49 -21.23
C LYS A 118 -7.44 4.60 -20.28
N GLN A 119 -8.00 3.51 -20.80
CA GLN A 119 -8.55 2.45 -19.95
C GLN A 119 -7.43 1.85 -19.09
N GLY A 120 -7.69 1.60 -17.80
CA GLY A 120 -6.74 0.99 -16.87
C GLY A 120 -6.50 -0.50 -17.14
N LYS A 121 -5.93 -0.80 -18.30
CA LYS A 121 -5.54 -2.14 -18.72
C LYS A 121 -4.03 -2.31 -18.50
N PRO A 122 -3.57 -3.35 -17.79
CA PRO A 122 -2.15 -3.57 -17.58
C PRO A 122 -1.37 -3.66 -18.90
N ARG A 123 -0.13 -3.19 -18.89
CA ARG A 123 0.82 -3.36 -20.00
C ARG A 123 1.52 -4.71 -19.85
N LEU A 124 1.86 -5.34 -20.97
CA LEU A 124 2.77 -6.47 -20.97
C LEU A 124 4.17 -6.00 -20.56
N LYS A 125 4.81 -6.74 -19.65
CA LYS A 125 6.23 -6.57 -19.31
C LYS A 125 7.03 -7.52 -20.21
N PRO A 126 8.10 -7.07 -20.92
CA PRO A 126 8.65 -5.70 -21.03
C PRO A 126 7.88 -4.77 -22.00
N PRO A 127 8.04 -3.42 -21.90
CA PRO A 127 9.00 -2.69 -21.06
C PRO A 127 8.55 -2.50 -19.60
N PHE A 128 9.52 -2.53 -18.67
CA PHE A 128 9.27 -2.20 -17.27
C PHE A 128 9.08 -0.68 -17.08
N PRO A 129 8.24 -0.23 -16.13
CA PRO A 129 8.02 1.19 -15.86
C PRO A 129 9.29 2.00 -15.60
N ALA A 130 10.27 1.39 -14.94
CA ALA A 130 11.56 2.01 -14.68
C ALA A 130 12.31 2.45 -15.96
N ASN A 131 12.01 1.83 -17.11
CA ASN A 131 12.58 2.21 -18.41
C ASN A 131 11.59 3.05 -19.25
N ALA A 132 10.32 2.67 -19.27
CA ALA A 132 9.26 3.33 -20.03
C ALA A 132 7.89 3.12 -19.33
N GLY A 133 7.62 3.97 -18.35
CA GLY A 133 6.38 4.00 -17.58
C GLY A 133 5.46 5.14 -18.04
N LEU A 134 5.16 6.06 -17.13
CA LEU A 134 4.22 7.17 -17.36
C LEU A 134 4.69 8.06 -18.50
N TYR A 135 3.83 8.29 -19.49
CA TYR A 135 4.12 9.04 -20.72
C TYR A 135 5.35 8.51 -21.47
N GLY A 136 5.59 7.20 -21.34
CA GLY A 136 6.78 6.56 -21.86
C GLY A 136 8.07 7.06 -21.21
N CYS A 137 8.03 7.67 -20.03
CA CYS A 137 9.20 8.16 -19.28
C CYS A 137 9.58 7.19 -18.14
N PRO A 138 10.83 7.18 -17.68
CA PRO A 138 11.22 6.41 -16.50
C PRO A 138 10.30 6.72 -15.31
N THR A 139 9.68 5.69 -14.75
CA THR A 139 8.70 5.85 -13.67
C THR A 139 8.82 4.73 -12.66
N THR A 140 8.75 5.08 -11.37
CA THR A 140 8.58 4.10 -10.30
C THR A 140 7.19 4.24 -9.72
N VAL A 141 6.43 3.15 -9.66
CA VAL A 141 5.18 3.09 -8.92
C VAL A 141 5.45 2.50 -7.54
N THR A 142 4.99 3.15 -6.48
CA THR A 142 5.25 2.70 -5.11
C THR A 142 4.05 2.95 -4.23
N ASN A 143 3.72 2.03 -3.33
CA ASN A 143 2.57 2.19 -2.43
C ASN A 143 2.79 3.35 -1.44
N VAL A 144 1.68 3.99 -1.04
CA VAL A 144 1.64 5.11 -0.07
C VAL A 144 2.44 4.82 1.20
N GLU A 145 2.27 3.65 1.81
CA GLU A 145 2.98 3.28 3.05
C GLU A 145 4.50 3.31 2.86
N THR A 146 5.01 2.71 1.78
CA THR A 146 6.45 2.68 1.48
C THR A 146 7.02 4.08 1.25
N VAL A 147 6.28 4.95 0.56
CA VAL A 147 6.69 6.34 0.35
C VAL A 147 6.67 7.11 1.67
N ALA A 148 5.60 6.97 2.46
CA ALA A 148 5.39 7.70 3.70
C ALA A 148 6.36 7.31 4.84
N VAL A 149 6.88 6.08 4.87
CA VAL A 149 7.91 5.71 5.86
C VAL A 149 9.28 6.28 5.54
N SER A 150 9.57 6.57 4.26
CA SER A 150 10.90 6.98 3.78
C SER A 150 11.49 8.20 4.52
N PRO A 151 10.74 9.28 4.85
CA PRO A 151 11.31 10.40 5.59
C PRO A 151 11.74 10.01 7.01
N THR A 152 10.95 9.16 7.65
CA THR A 152 11.22 8.71 9.02
C THR A 152 12.44 7.79 9.06
N ILE A 153 12.61 6.92 8.06
CA ILE A 153 13.80 6.07 7.91
C ILE A 153 15.05 6.94 7.77
N LEU A 154 15.05 7.93 6.86
CA LEU A 154 16.22 8.78 6.67
C LEU A 154 16.55 9.63 7.89
N ARG A 155 15.53 10.10 8.63
CA ARG A 155 15.75 10.87 9.87
C ARG A 155 16.27 10.04 11.03
N ARG A 156 15.76 8.82 11.22
CA ARG A 156 16.10 7.96 12.36
C ARG A 156 17.30 7.06 12.09
N GLY A 157 17.71 6.94 10.83
CA GLY A 157 18.78 6.07 10.38
C GLY A 157 18.24 4.73 9.84
N PRO A 158 18.80 4.21 8.74
CA PRO A 158 18.38 2.92 8.19
C PRO A 158 18.65 1.77 9.16
N GLU A 159 19.66 1.86 10.02
CA GLU A 159 19.97 0.84 11.04
C GLU A 159 18.85 0.72 12.07
N TRP A 160 18.21 1.83 12.44
CA TRP A 160 17.05 1.81 13.34
C TRP A 160 15.88 1.06 12.69
N PHE A 161 15.56 1.35 11.43
CA PHE A 161 14.46 0.65 10.75
C PHE A 161 14.80 -0.81 10.46
N ALA A 162 16.07 -1.12 10.18
CA ALA A 162 16.57 -2.48 10.00
C ALA A 162 16.73 -3.25 11.32
N SER A 163 16.68 -2.57 12.47
CA SER A 163 16.76 -3.23 13.78
C SER A 163 15.48 -3.93 14.20
N PHE A 164 14.36 -3.62 13.54
CA PHE A 164 13.12 -4.35 13.73
C PHE A 164 13.22 -5.75 13.14
N ASP A 165 12.60 -6.72 13.82
CA ASP A 165 12.33 -8.06 13.30
C ASP A 165 13.52 -8.86 12.76
N ARG A 166 13.21 -9.87 11.96
CA ARG A 166 14.16 -10.84 11.40
C ARG A 166 14.75 -10.31 10.11
N LYS A 167 15.94 -10.83 9.78
CA LYS A 167 16.62 -10.60 8.50
C LYS A 167 15.64 -10.77 7.31
N ASN A 168 15.73 -9.88 6.33
CA ASN A 168 14.84 -9.75 5.15
C ASN A 168 13.41 -9.25 5.44
N ASN A 169 13.01 -9.16 6.72
CA ASN A 169 11.68 -8.71 7.14
C ASN A 169 11.73 -7.48 8.05
N SER A 170 12.90 -6.84 8.16
CA SER A 170 13.14 -5.73 9.07
C SER A 170 12.43 -4.45 8.66
N ARG A 171 11.26 -4.20 9.28
CA ARG A 171 10.43 -3.01 9.11
C ARG A 171 9.23 -3.07 10.05
N THR A 172 8.63 -1.92 10.34
CA THR A 172 7.25 -1.89 10.81
C THR A 172 6.28 -2.07 9.64
N LYS A 173 5.04 -2.43 9.95
CA LYS A 173 3.96 -2.60 8.98
C LYS A 173 2.65 -2.11 9.57
N LEU A 174 1.86 -1.42 8.74
CA LEU A 174 0.45 -1.19 9.04
C LEU A 174 -0.33 -2.46 8.73
N PHE A 175 -0.93 -3.04 9.77
CA PHE A 175 -1.84 -4.16 9.71
C PHE A 175 -3.28 -3.66 9.83
N CYS A 176 -4.18 -4.19 9.00
CA CYS A 176 -5.61 -3.88 9.07
C CYS A 176 -6.36 -5.16 9.34
N ALA A 177 -7.19 -5.22 10.40
CA ALA A 177 -8.11 -6.34 10.56
C ALA A 177 -9.52 -6.02 10.14
N SER A 178 -10.12 -6.99 9.48
CA SER A 178 -11.53 -7.00 9.10
C SER A 178 -12.15 -8.38 9.32
N GLY A 179 -13.46 -8.49 9.09
CA GLY A 179 -14.19 -9.74 9.27
C GLY A 179 -14.55 -10.01 10.73
N HIS A 180 -14.44 -11.27 11.15
CA HIS A 180 -14.98 -11.79 12.41
C HIS A 180 -14.00 -11.63 13.59
N VAL A 181 -13.53 -10.40 13.82
CA VAL A 181 -12.81 -9.99 15.05
C VAL A 181 -13.72 -9.13 15.94
N ASN A 182 -13.43 -9.07 17.25
CA ASN A 182 -14.25 -8.28 18.19
C ASN A 182 -14.03 -6.76 18.05
N LYS A 183 -12.84 -6.33 17.64
CA LYS A 183 -12.47 -4.92 17.47
C LYS A 183 -11.68 -4.70 16.17
N PRO A 184 -12.34 -4.62 15.01
CA PRO A 184 -11.67 -4.33 13.74
C PRO A 184 -10.97 -2.96 13.81
N CYS A 185 -9.69 -2.91 13.49
CA CYS A 185 -8.92 -1.65 13.44
C CYS A 185 -7.69 -1.80 12.55
N THR A 186 -7.04 -0.66 12.30
CA THR A 186 -5.71 -0.59 11.69
C THR A 186 -4.70 -0.23 12.77
N VAL A 187 -3.60 -0.98 12.84
CA VAL A 187 -2.54 -0.80 13.83
C VAL A 187 -1.17 -0.89 13.16
N GLU A 188 -0.22 -0.06 13.59
CA GLU A 188 1.18 -0.22 13.23
C GLU A 188 1.85 -1.16 14.22
N GLY A 189 2.57 -2.16 13.72
CA GLY A 189 3.35 -3.08 14.54
C GLY A 189 4.63 -3.53 13.84
N GLU A 190 5.48 -4.23 14.58
CA GLU A 190 6.62 -4.96 14.02
C GLU A 190 6.11 -6.01 13.00
N MET A 191 6.84 -6.21 11.91
CA MET A 191 6.43 -7.09 10.83
C MET A 191 6.33 -8.55 11.26
N SER A 192 7.32 -9.11 11.96
CA SER A 192 7.36 -10.53 12.32
C SER A 192 6.54 -10.86 13.57
N ASN A 193 5.46 -10.11 13.84
CA ASN A 193 4.52 -10.41 14.92
C ASN A 193 3.77 -11.74 14.66
N PRO A 194 3.59 -12.60 15.68
CA PRO A 194 2.70 -13.77 15.56
C PRO A 194 1.28 -13.34 15.20
N LEU A 195 0.66 -14.00 14.22
CA LEU A 195 -0.71 -13.67 13.78
C LEU A 195 -1.71 -13.78 14.93
N LYS A 196 -1.58 -14.82 15.75
CA LYS A 196 -2.40 -15.02 16.94
C LYS A 196 -2.28 -13.89 17.95
N GLU A 197 -1.05 -13.45 18.23
CA GLU A 197 -0.81 -12.30 19.12
C GLU A 197 -1.45 -11.04 18.53
N LEU A 198 -1.25 -10.78 17.24
CA LEU A 198 -1.83 -9.63 16.56
C LEU A 198 -3.36 -9.60 16.72
N ILE A 199 -4.04 -10.73 16.51
CA ILE A 199 -5.50 -10.85 16.64
C ILE A 199 -5.97 -10.68 18.08
N GLU A 200 -5.39 -11.44 19.01
CA GLU A 200 -5.82 -11.43 20.42
C GLU A 200 -5.54 -10.08 21.09
N ARG A 201 -4.36 -9.49 20.84
CA ARG A 201 -3.90 -8.26 21.49
C ARG A 201 -4.52 -7.00 20.90
N HIS A 202 -4.52 -6.86 19.57
CA HIS A 202 -4.89 -5.60 18.92
C HIS A 202 -6.33 -5.59 18.42
N TYR A 203 -6.86 -6.75 17.98
CA TYR A 203 -8.21 -6.86 17.42
C TYR A 203 -9.23 -7.42 18.40
N GLY A 204 -8.84 -7.60 19.67
CA GLY A 204 -9.70 -8.07 20.75
C GLY A 204 -10.09 -9.55 20.62
N GLY A 205 -9.32 -10.34 19.87
CA GLY A 205 -9.59 -11.76 19.62
C GLY A 205 -10.58 -12.01 18.48
N ALA A 206 -10.60 -13.26 18.02
CA ALA A 206 -11.64 -13.74 17.12
C ALA A 206 -13.01 -13.69 17.81
N ARG A 207 -14.07 -13.43 17.05
CA ARG A 207 -15.44 -13.42 17.57
C ARG A 207 -15.77 -14.80 18.15
N GLY A 208 -16.17 -14.86 19.42
CA GLY A 208 -16.41 -16.13 20.13
C GLY A 208 -15.15 -16.84 20.64
N GLY A 209 -13.99 -16.18 20.60
CA GLY A 209 -12.71 -16.71 21.08
C GLY A 209 -11.91 -17.43 19.99
N TRP A 210 -10.61 -17.68 20.26
CA TRP A 210 -9.69 -18.30 19.31
C TRP A 210 -10.18 -19.66 18.80
N ASP A 211 -10.79 -20.48 19.66
CA ASP A 211 -11.35 -21.79 19.29
C ASP A 211 -12.53 -21.69 18.31
N ASN A 212 -13.15 -20.51 18.17
CA ASN A 212 -14.18 -20.26 17.17
C ASN A 212 -13.61 -19.83 15.81
N LEU A 213 -12.29 -19.66 15.68
CA LEU A 213 -11.64 -19.35 14.41
C LEU A 213 -11.81 -20.50 13.41
N LEU A 214 -12.18 -20.18 12.17
CA LEU A 214 -12.17 -21.14 11.07
C LEU A 214 -10.90 -20.96 10.23
N THR A 215 -10.67 -19.74 9.75
CA THR A 215 -9.56 -19.41 8.86
C THR A 215 -9.25 -17.91 8.86
N VAL A 216 -8.10 -17.54 8.33
CA VAL A 216 -7.69 -16.15 8.11
C VAL A 216 -7.17 -15.99 6.69
N ILE A 217 -7.48 -14.89 6.01
CA ILE A 217 -6.72 -14.43 4.86
C ILE A 217 -5.72 -13.39 5.39
N PRO A 218 -4.41 -13.67 5.37
CA PRO A 218 -3.44 -12.86 6.12
C PRO A 218 -3.05 -11.54 5.43
N GLY A 219 -3.35 -11.38 4.14
CA GLY A 219 -2.67 -10.36 3.32
C GLY A 219 -3.52 -9.64 2.29
N GLY A 220 -4.83 -9.51 2.52
CA GLY A 220 -5.79 -9.05 1.52
C GLY A 220 -6.31 -10.20 0.66
N SER A 221 -7.41 -9.99 -0.06
CA SER A 221 -8.08 -11.08 -0.81
C SER A 221 -7.23 -11.78 -1.87
N SER A 222 -6.14 -11.15 -2.31
CA SER A 222 -5.22 -11.71 -3.31
C SER A 222 -4.34 -12.85 -2.80
N VAL A 223 -4.31 -13.10 -1.48
CA VAL A 223 -3.55 -14.20 -0.90
C VAL A 223 -4.44 -15.37 -0.48
N PRO A 224 -3.97 -16.62 -0.55
CA PRO A 224 -4.75 -17.74 -0.09
C PRO A 224 -4.99 -17.72 1.42
N LEU A 225 -6.13 -18.29 1.84
CA LEU A 225 -6.49 -18.47 3.25
C LEU A 225 -5.57 -19.46 3.98
N ILE A 226 -5.44 -19.29 5.30
CA ILE A 226 -4.76 -20.21 6.21
C ILE A 226 -5.74 -20.80 7.23
N PRO A 227 -5.76 -22.13 7.39
CA PRO A 227 -6.57 -22.77 8.43
C PRO A 227 -6.04 -22.43 9.83
N GLN A 228 -6.91 -22.55 10.84
CA GLN A 228 -6.60 -22.22 12.24
C GLN A 228 -5.26 -22.80 12.74
N HIS A 229 -4.97 -24.08 12.47
CA HIS A 229 -3.74 -24.74 12.95
C HIS A 229 -2.44 -24.13 12.42
N ILE A 230 -2.48 -23.43 11.27
CA ILE A 230 -1.34 -22.65 10.78
C ILE A 230 -1.31 -21.28 11.44
N CYS A 231 -2.49 -20.69 11.70
CA CYS A 231 -2.62 -19.39 12.34
C CYS A 231 -2.05 -19.35 13.76
N ASP A 232 -1.98 -20.50 14.43
CA ASP A 232 -1.48 -20.61 15.80
C ASP A 232 -0.04 -20.13 15.96
N ASP A 233 0.84 -20.44 14.99
CA ASP A 233 2.28 -20.23 15.11
C ASP A 233 2.88 -19.35 13.99
N VAL A 234 2.09 -19.00 12.96
CA VAL A 234 2.61 -18.24 11.82
C VAL A 234 2.93 -16.79 12.18
N LEU A 235 4.06 -16.30 11.68
CA LEU A 235 4.47 -14.91 11.78
C LEU A 235 3.96 -14.10 10.58
N MET A 236 3.64 -12.83 10.81
CA MET A 236 3.09 -11.92 9.80
C MET A 236 4.15 -11.24 8.93
N ASP A 237 5.12 -12.03 8.45
CA ASP A 237 6.19 -11.57 7.55
C ASP A 237 6.22 -12.31 6.21
N TYR A 238 6.99 -11.80 5.24
CA TYR A 238 6.98 -12.36 3.89
C TYR A 238 7.50 -13.80 3.84
N ASP A 239 8.57 -14.09 4.59
CA ASP A 239 9.24 -15.39 4.52
C ASP A 239 8.42 -16.48 5.24
N ALA A 240 7.86 -16.18 6.40
CA ALA A 240 7.03 -17.12 7.17
C ALA A 240 5.74 -17.46 6.41
N LEU A 241 5.04 -16.47 5.87
CA LEU A 241 3.82 -16.72 5.09
C LEU A 241 4.11 -17.45 3.78
N LYS A 242 5.24 -17.13 3.13
CA LYS A 242 5.69 -17.88 1.94
C LYS A 242 6.02 -19.33 2.27
N ALA A 243 6.64 -19.61 3.42
CA ALA A 243 6.97 -20.97 3.85
C ALA A 243 5.73 -21.85 4.06
N VAL A 244 4.58 -21.25 4.41
CA VAL A 244 3.29 -21.96 4.51
C VAL A 244 2.45 -21.86 3.22
N GLN A 245 3.09 -21.50 2.09
CA GLN A 245 2.51 -21.37 0.75
C GLN A 245 1.44 -20.28 0.62
N ARG A 246 1.66 -19.15 1.29
CA ARG A 246 0.77 -17.98 1.32
C ARG A 246 1.58 -16.71 1.07
N GLY A 247 0.95 -15.55 1.14
CA GLY A 247 1.61 -14.26 1.00
C GLY A 247 1.18 -13.29 2.09
N LEU A 248 2.03 -12.30 2.39
CA LEU A 248 1.68 -11.19 3.27
C LEU A 248 0.82 -10.13 2.58
N GLY A 249 0.97 -9.97 1.27
CA GLY A 249 0.25 -8.97 0.47
C GLY A 249 0.25 -7.59 1.13
N THR A 250 -0.93 -7.00 1.32
CA THR A 250 -1.07 -5.67 1.95
C THR A 250 -1.01 -5.69 3.48
N ALA A 251 -0.91 -6.88 4.09
CA ALA A 251 -1.09 -7.16 5.52
C ALA A 251 -2.50 -6.84 6.05
N ALA A 252 -3.50 -6.97 5.18
CA ALA A 252 -4.91 -6.96 5.54
C ALA A 252 -5.36 -8.34 6.03
N VAL A 253 -5.58 -8.46 7.33
CA VAL A 253 -5.98 -9.68 8.03
C VAL A 253 -7.51 -9.80 8.01
N ILE A 254 -8.04 -10.66 7.14
CA ILE A 254 -9.48 -10.95 7.08
C ILE A 254 -9.74 -12.21 7.91
N VAL A 255 -10.36 -12.05 9.07
CA VAL A 255 -10.64 -13.15 10.00
C VAL A 255 -12.02 -13.73 9.72
N MET A 256 -12.12 -15.06 9.70
CA MET A 256 -13.37 -15.79 9.47
C MET A 256 -13.56 -16.84 10.56
N ASP A 257 -14.64 -16.71 11.33
CA ASP A 257 -15.02 -17.67 12.37
C ASP A 257 -15.87 -18.84 11.83
N LYS A 258 -16.17 -19.84 12.65
CA LYS A 258 -16.91 -21.07 12.27
C LYS A 258 -18.37 -20.84 11.89
N SER A 259 -18.90 -19.61 12.04
CA SER A 259 -20.29 -19.31 11.68
C SER A 259 -20.48 -18.98 10.20
N ILE A 260 -19.39 -18.81 9.44
CA ILE A 260 -19.44 -18.41 8.03
C ILE A 260 -19.54 -19.62 7.09
N ASP A 261 -20.25 -19.44 5.98
CA ASP A 261 -20.03 -20.29 4.80
C ASP A 261 -18.76 -19.81 4.08
N ILE A 262 -17.67 -20.54 4.27
CA ILE A 262 -16.37 -20.23 3.65
C ILE A 262 -16.43 -20.32 2.13
N VAL A 263 -17.27 -21.19 1.56
CA VAL A 263 -17.40 -21.33 0.11
C VAL A 263 -18.09 -20.09 -0.46
N ASP A 264 -19.13 -19.61 0.21
CA ASP A 264 -19.82 -18.37 -0.19
C ASP A 264 -18.88 -17.14 -0.06
N ALA A 265 -18.11 -17.05 1.02
CA ALA A 265 -17.13 -15.97 1.20
C ALA A 265 -16.09 -15.94 0.06
N ILE A 266 -15.53 -17.09 -0.31
CA ILE A 266 -14.57 -17.19 -1.42
C ILE A 266 -15.25 -17.01 -2.79
N ALA A 267 -16.51 -17.44 -2.95
CA ALA A 267 -17.30 -17.17 -4.14
C ALA A 267 -17.54 -15.66 -4.30
N ARG A 268 -17.77 -14.93 -3.21
CA ARG A 268 -17.92 -13.47 -3.22
C ARG A 268 -16.63 -12.75 -3.59
N LEU A 269 -15.46 -13.24 -3.14
CA LEU A 269 -14.15 -12.74 -3.57
C LEU A 269 -13.89 -13.05 -5.05
N SER A 270 -14.28 -14.24 -5.52
CA SER A 270 -14.18 -14.60 -6.94
C SER A 270 -15.09 -13.71 -7.80
N TYR A 271 -16.29 -13.38 -7.32
CA TYR A 271 -17.18 -12.41 -7.96
C TYR A 271 -16.57 -11.01 -7.99
N PHE A 272 -15.90 -10.59 -6.91
CA PHE A 272 -15.13 -9.33 -6.89
C PHE A 272 -14.09 -9.31 -8.00
N TYR A 273 -13.24 -10.34 -8.11
CA TYR A 273 -12.25 -10.42 -9.19
C TYR A 273 -12.85 -10.47 -10.58
N LYS A 274 -14.01 -11.12 -10.75
CA LYS A 274 -14.76 -11.10 -12.02
C LYS A 274 -15.25 -9.69 -12.35
N HIS A 275 -15.73 -8.94 -11.37
CA HIS A 275 -16.25 -7.58 -11.56
C HIS A 275 -15.12 -6.59 -11.85
N GLU A 276 -14.03 -6.71 -11.11
CA GLU A 276 -12.85 -5.85 -11.17
C GLU A 276 -11.79 -6.30 -12.18
N SER A 277 -12.19 -7.11 -13.15
CA SER A 277 -11.33 -7.49 -14.29
C SER A 277 -11.50 -6.49 -15.43
N CYS A 278 -10.40 -6.02 -16.02
CA CYS A 278 -10.43 -5.05 -17.12
C CYS A 278 -10.86 -5.62 -18.49
N GLY A 279 -11.33 -6.87 -18.54
CA GLY A 279 -11.69 -7.58 -19.77
C GLY A 279 -10.94 -8.89 -19.88
#